data_AF-A0A8T3YE54-F1
#
_entry.id   AF-A0A8T3YE54-F1
#
_cell.length_a   1.000
_cell.length_b   1.000
_cell.length_c   1.000
_cell.angle_alpha   90.00
_cell.angle_beta   90.00
_cell.angle_gamma   90.00
#
_symmetry.space_group_name_H-M   'P 1'
#
loop_
_entity.id
_entity.type
_entity.pdbx_description
1 polymer ?
#
loop_
_entity_poly.entity_id
_entity_poly.type
_entity_poly.pdbx_seq_one_letter_code
_entity_poly.pdbx_strand_id
1 'polypeptide(L)'
;MKTLLAAVALALAFAFLIAFNEQNQDISSKTENADDFAKFNGIKEEIDYWYGQGPGKIGQEHKEKLLQRLSELVVVPAGEIEQYREKLDAIVLAPSPGQAQWENSAPQQERWGCEGTGTAKFTSAPMRLDDIEIIEPVGLMIGGHVTPIDHGYYYAKSWTPRREDASSFVEVLAPAPGIIAELSSMPAEFASSKFGDYRFELQHTCSFKTIYIHVNQLSEKLQKALQTRQPVRVEAGEVLGKAPGFDFSVHDSDATLEGFVVPEHYEIEPWKVHTADMFEYFAEPVKSQLLAKNVRQKEPRGGKIDYDIDGKLVGNWFEVGTSWYEGKKEYNRGTGYWSTHLAFAYDGIVPDTIVVSMGDFDGKAVQFGVKGNAPDPADVDAADGLVKYELVQYDYYADDGKPWDRVHFAKVTSTKPSSPADGVALVQVLENRKIKFEAFAGKTAAQVSGFTPNAKVYER
;
A
#
# COMPACT_ATOMS: atom_id res chain seq x y z
N MET A 1 12.69 63.56 47.22
CA MET A 1 12.48 63.31 45.77
C MET A 1 12.77 61.86 45.35
N LYS A 2 13.87 61.23 45.81
CA LYS A 2 14.21 59.83 45.44
C LYS A 2 13.28 58.74 46.03
N THR A 3 12.67 58.97 47.18
CA THR A 3 11.74 58.01 47.83
C THR A 3 10.32 58.04 47.27
N LEU A 4 9.88 59.18 46.69
CA LEU A 4 8.55 59.29 46.08
C LEU A 4 8.51 58.66 44.67
N LEU A 5 9.60 58.73 43.91
CA LEU A 5 9.72 58.06 42.60
C LEU A 5 9.74 56.54 42.72
N ALA A 6 10.35 55.98 43.76
CA ALA A 6 10.42 54.53 43.96
C ALA A 6 9.04 53.92 44.30
N ALA A 7 8.23 54.62 45.09
CA ALA A 7 6.88 54.16 45.45
C ALA A 7 5.91 54.23 44.24
N VAL A 8 6.02 55.25 43.40
CA VAL A 8 5.21 55.39 42.17
C VAL A 8 5.61 54.35 41.11
N ALA A 9 6.90 54.04 40.98
CA ALA A 9 7.39 53.00 40.07
C ALA A 9 6.93 51.59 40.49
N LEU A 10 6.90 51.30 41.79
CA LEU A 10 6.45 50.00 42.31
C LEU A 10 4.93 49.81 42.15
N ALA A 11 4.15 50.89 42.33
CA ALA A 11 2.69 50.87 42.12
C ALA A 11 2.31 50.71 40.63
N LEU A 12 3.04 51.36 39.72
CA LEU A 12 2.87 51.20 38.27
C LEU A 12 3.28 49.81 37.78
N ALA A 13 4.34 49.23 38.34
CA ALA A 13 4.76 47.86 38.01
C ALA A 13 3.74 46.81 38.49
N PHE A 14 3.12 47.01 39.66
CA PHE A 14 2.07 46.12 40.15
C PHE A 14 0.77 46.23 39.33
N ALA A 15 0.39 47.45 38.92
CA ALA A 15 -0.77 47.65 38.04
C ALA A 15 -0.56 47.05 36.65
N PHE A 16 0.67 47.13 36.09
CA PHE A 16 1.01 46.47 34.82
C PHE A 16 1.01 44.94 34.94
N LEU A 17 1.49 44.38 36.05
CA LEU A 17 1.51 42.93 36.25
C LEU A 17 0.08 42.36 36.37
N ILE A 18 -0.82 43.08 37.04
CA ILE A 18 -2.23 42.69 37.16
C ILE A 18 -2.93 42.78 35.80
N ALA A 19 -2.77 43.89 35.07
CA ALA A 19 -3.38 44.06 33.74
C ALA A 19 -2.84 43.05 32.70
N PHE A 20 -1.55 42.70 32.76
CA PHE A 20 -0.95 41.70 31.88
C PHE A 20 -1.42 40.27 32.21
N ASN A 21 -1.66 39.97 33.49
CA ASN A 21 -2.19 38.67 33.92
C ASN A 21 -3.68 38.52 33.57
N GLU A 22 -4.48 39.59 33.70
CA GLU A 22 -5.87 39.63 33.26
C GLU A 22 -6.00 39.51 31.73
N GLN A 23 -5.15 40.21 30.95
CA GLN A 23 -5.12 40.05 29.49
C GLN A 23 -4.67 38.65 29.05
N ASN A 24 -3.70 38.01 29.73
CA ASN A 24 -3.28 36.65 29.39
C ASN A 24 -4.34 35.61 29.74
N GLN A 25 -5.10 35.79 30.83
CA GLN A 25 -6.26 34.92 31.12
C GLN A 25 -7.40 35.12 30.12
N ASP A 26 -7.67 36.37 29.69
CA ASP A 26 -8.68 36.68 28.68
C ASP A 26 -8.28 36.17 27.28
N ILE A 27 -6.99 36.18 26.93
CA ILE A 27 -6.48 35.60 25.67
C ILE A 27 -6.50 34.06 25.72
N SER A 28 -6.02 33.45 26.81
CA SER A 28 -6.02 31.98 26.99
C SER A 28 -7.43 31.41 26.93
N SER A 29 -8.37 32.04 27.65
CA SER A 29 -9.78 31.64 27.61
C SER A 29 -10.40 31.88 26.23
N LYS A 30 -10.11 32.98 25.53
CA LYS A 30 -10.59 33.19 24.16
C LYS A 30 -10.04 32.16 23.15
N THR A 31 -8.79 31.71 23.31
CA THR A 31 -8.20 30.67 22.45
C THR A 31 -8.73 29.27 22.76
N GLU A 32 -8.91 28.91 24.04
CA GLU A 32 -9.58 27.66 24.43
C GLU A 32 -11.04 27.64 23.96
N ASN A 33 -11.73 28.79 24.06
CA ASN A 33 -13.10 28.93 23.59
C ASN A 33 -13.21 28.68 22.07
N ALA A 34 -12.32 29.26 21.27
CA ALA A 34 -12.34 29.09 19.81
C ALA A 34 -12.02 27.65 19.37
N ASP A 35 -11.14 26.96 20.09
CA ASP A 35 -10.76 25.57 19.83
C ASP A 35 -11.91 24.60 20.16
N ASP A 36 -12.58 24.77 21.29
CA ASP A 36 -13.75 23.96 21.67
C ASP A 36 -14.92 24.12 20.69
N PHE A 37 -15.19 25.33 20.19
CA PHE A 37 -16.22 25.53 19.16
C PHE A 37 -15.84 24.88 17.82
N ALA A 38 -14.56 24.88 17.44
CA ALA A 38 -14.09 24.21 16.22
C ALA A 38 -14.20 22.68 16.34
N LYS A 39 -13.75 22.12 17.47
CA LYS A 39 -13.91 20.70 17.81
C LYS A 39 -15.38 20.29 17.82
N PHE A 40 -16.24 21.13 18.42
CA PHE A 40 -17.68 20.89 18.45
C PHE A 40 -18.28 20.87 17.05
N ASN A 41 -17.92 21.79 16.16
CA ASN A 41 -18.40 21.76 14.78
C ASN A 41 -18.00 20.47 14.04
N GLY A 42 -16.77 19.99 14.22
CA GLY A 42 -16.35 18.70 13.65
C GLY A 42 -17.14 17.51 14.22
N ILE A 43 -17.43 17.51 15.53
CA ILE A 43 -18.27 16.47 16.16
C ILE A 43 -19.71 16.54 15.64
N LYS A 44 -20.26 17.75 15.43
CA LYS A 44 -21.60 17.95 14.89
C LYS A 44 -21.73 17.40 13.48
N GLU A 45 -20.78 17.72 12.60
CA GLU A 45 -20.77 17.22 11.22
C GLU A 45 -20.74 15.69 11.19
N GLU A 46 -19.97 15.08 12.08
CA GLU A 46 -19.87 13.62 12.20
C GLU A 46 -21.18 13.00 12.73
N ILE A 47 -21.80 13.58 13.77
CA ILE A 47 -23.11 13.11 14.28
C ILE A 47 -24.22 13.33 13.25
N ASP A 48 -24.24 14.48 12.57
CA ASP A 48 -25.22 14.82 11.54
C ASP A 48 -25.11 13.89 10.33
N TYR A 49 -23.88 13.55 9.95
CA TYR A 49 -23.59 12.54 8.94
C TYR A 49 -24.20 11.19 9.34
N TRP A 50 -23.85 10.66 10.53
CA TRP A 50 -24.33 9.34 10.96
C TRP A 50 -25.84 9.28 11.15
N TYR A 51 -26.43 10.35 11.67
CA TYR A 51 -27.89 10.48 11.80
C TYR A 51 -28.59 10.43 10.43
N GLY A 52 -27.97 11.00 9.39
CA GLY A 52 -28.47 10.98 8.02
C GLY A 52 -28.33 9.65 7.28
N GLN A 53 -27.45 8.74 7.72
CA GLN A 53 -27.19 7.45 7.05
C GLN A 53 -28.28 6.39 7.29
N GLY A 54 -29.18 6.60 8.26
CA GLY A 54 -30.19 5.63 8.66
C GLY A 54 -29.66 4.56 9.63
N PRO A 55 -30.51 3.59 10.02
CA PRO A 55 -30.21 2.64 11.09
C PRO A 55 -29.06 1.69 10.73
N GLY A 56 -28.27 1.29 11.72
CA GLY A 56 -27.32 0.18 11.61
C GLY A 56 -25.94 0.55 11.05
N LYS A 57 -25.60 1.84 10.99
CA LYS A 57 -24.39 2.33 10.29
C LYS A 57 -23.23 2.76 11.19
N ILE A 58 -23.51 2.99 12.47
CA ILE A 58 -22.52 3.37 13.50
C ILE A 58 -22.45 2.27 14.57
N GLY A 59 -21.25 1.79 14.89
CA GLY A 59 -21.04 0.79 15.96
C GLY A 59 -21.01 1.42 17.36
N GLN A 60 -21.23 0.59 18.39
CA GLN A 60 -21.22 0.98 19.81
C GLN A 60 -19.94 1.73 20.21
N GLU A 61 -18.76 1.23 19.82
CA GLU A 61 -17.48 1.84 20.17
C GLU A 61 -17.31 3.24 19.54
N HIS A 62 -17.78 3.43 18.30
CA HIS A 62 -17.72 4.73 17.64
C HIS A 62 -18.69 5.73 18.28
N LYS A 63 -19.87 5.26 18.71
CA LYS A 63 -20.81 6.05 19.51
C LYS A 63 -20.17 6.51 20.83
N GLU A 64 -19.48 5.60 21.53
CA GLU A 64 -18.79 5.90 22.79
C GLU A 64 -17.66 6.93 22.60
N LYS A 65 -16.88 6.85 21.52
CA LYS A 65 -15.86 7.85 21.18
C LYS A 65 -16.46 9.23 20.92
N LEU A 66 -17.60 9.31 20.24
CA LEU A 66 -18.31 10.58 20.02
C LEU A 66 -18.87 11.16 21.34
N LEU A 67 -19.42 10.32 22.21
CA LEU A 67 -19.91 10.72 23.53
C LEU A 67 -18.78 11.22 24.45
N GLN A 68 -17.61 10.57 24.37
CA GLN A 68 -16.41 10.98 25.08
C GLN A 68 -15.92 12.34 24.57
N ARG A 69 -15.77 12.52 23.25
CA ARG A 69 -15.38 13.80 22.65
C ARG A 69 -16.33 14.94 23.01
N LEU A 70 -17.64 14.68 23.07
CA LEU A 70 -18.63 15.65 23.56
C LEU A 70 -18.48 15.99 25.05
N SER A 71 -17.97 15.06 25.87
CA SER A 71 -17.77 15.28 27.33
C SER A 71 -16.49 16.05 27.65
N GLU A 72 -15.55 16.10 26.69
CA GLU A 72 -14.27 16.80 26.83
C GLU A 72 -14.39 18.30 26.49
N LEU A 73 -15.52 18.75 25.93
CA LEU A 73 -15.81 20.16 25.64
C LEU A 73 -16.23 20.88 26.92
N VAL A 74 -15.55 21.98 27.24
CA VAL A 74 -15.74 22.74 28.49
C VAL A 74 -16.49 24.05 28.23
N VAL A 75 -16.32 24.64 27.05
CA VAL A 75 -16.80 25.99 26.74
C VAL A 75 -18.17 26.01 26.04
N VAL A 76 -18.53 24.93 25.35
CA VAL A 76 -19.77 24.87 24.56
C VAL A 76 -21.00 24.85 25.47
N PRO A 77 -22.09 25.60 25.17
CA PRO A 77 -23.30 25.58 25.97
C PRO A 77 -23.85 24.16 26.17
N ALA A 78 -24.11 23.76 27.41
CA ALA A 78 -24.56 22.41 27.74
C ALA A 78 -25.84 21.98 26.98
N GLY A 79 -26.72 22.93 26.63
CA GLY A 79 -27.91 22.65 25.83
C GLY A 79 -27.60 22.24 24.38
N GLU A 80 -26.53 22.75 23.78
CA GLU A 80 -26.10 22.35 22.44
C GLU A 80 -25.41 20.98 22.46
N ILE A 81 -24.62 20.70 23.51
CA ILE A 81 -24.04 19.38 23.72
C ILE A 81 -25.15 18.34 23.90
N GLU A 82 -26.16 18.63 24.72
CA GLU A 82 -27.25 17.70 25.00
C GLU A 82 -28.10 17.41 23.76
N GLN A 83 -28.38 18.43 22.94
CA GLN A 83 -29.08 18.24 21.66
C GLN A 83 -28.37 17.21 20.77
N TYR A 84 -27.03 17.23 20.73
CA TYR A 84 -26.25 16.30 19.92
C TYR A 84 -26.04 14.93 20.59
N ARG A 85 -26.06 14.86 21.93
CA ARG A 85 -26.15 13.59 22.66
C ARG A 85 -27.47 12.88 22.37
N GLU A 86 -28.60 13.58 22.48
CA GLU A 86 -29.92 13.03 22.15
C GLU A 86 -29.99 12.58 20.68
N LYS A 87 -29.41 13.35 19.76
CA LYS A 87 -29.35 13.00 18.35
C LYS A 87 -28.53 11.74 18.10
N LEU A 88 -27.38 11.59 18.78
CA LEU A 88 -26.53 10.41 18.73
C LEU A 88 -27.19 9.18 19.39
N ASP A 89 -27.95 9.39 20.47
CA ASP A 89 -28.72 8.34 21.15
C ASP A 89 -29.92 7.86 20.35
N ALA A 90 -30.50 8.73 19.52
CA ALA A 90 -31.58 8.37 18.59
C ALA A 90 -31.11 7.52 17.39
N ILE A 91 -29.81 7.38 17.17
CA ILE A 91 -29.29 6.53 16.10
C ILE A 91 -29.43 5.06 16.51
N VAL A 92 -30.17 4.29 15.71
CA VAL A 92 -30.18 2.83 15.80
C VAL A 92 -28.77 2.34 15.43
N LEU A 93 -28.06 1.79 16.41
CA LEU A 93 -26.69 1.35 16.21
C LEU A 93 -26.63 0.16 15.25
N ALA A 94 -25.50 0.03 14.57
CA ALA A 94 -25.11 -1.25 14.01
C ALA A 94 -25.25 -2.27 15.14
N PRO A 95 -25.87 -3.44 14.89
CA PRO A 95 -25.84 -4.49 15.88
C PRO A 95 -24.39 -4.66 16.31
N SER A 96 -24.15 -4.69 17.62
CA SER A 96 -22.88 -5.24 18.11
C SER A 96 -22.63 -6.54 17.35
N PRO A 97 -21.39 -6.91 17.03
CA PRO A 97 -21.10 -8.25 16.52
C PRO A 97 -21.40 -9.28 17.63
N GLY A 98 -22.67 -9.41 18.03
CA GLY A 98 -23.20 -10.59 18.64
C GLY A 98 -23.11 -11.61 17.55
N GLN A 99 -22.09 -12.47 17.66
CA GLN A 99 -21.88 -13.70 16.91
C GLN A 99 -22.64 -13.65 15.59
N ALA A 100 -22.01 -13.13 14.54
CA ALA A 100 -22.51 -13.34 13.18
C ALA A 100 -23.01 -14.79 13.13
N GLN A 101 -24.32 -14.97 12.95
CA GLN A 101 -24.88 -16.31 12.91
C GLN A 101 -24.29 -16.94 11.66
N TRP A 102 -23.25 -17.74 11.89
CA TRP A 102 -22.69 -18.67 10.95
C TRP A 102 -23.86 -19.52 10.47
N GLU A 103 -24.39 -19.22 9.27
CA GLU A 103 -25.41 -20.06 8.68
C GLU A 103 -24.83 -21.47 8.58
N ASN A 104 -25.49 -22.39 9.28
CA ASN A 104 -25.06 -23.77 9.43
C ASN A 104 -24.81 -24.42 8.06
N SER A 105 -23.54 -24.55 7.68
CA SER A 105 -23.13 -25.49 6.63
C SER A 105 -21.92 -26.30 7.11
N ALA A 106 -22.24 -27.44 7.75
CA ALA A 106 -21.38 -28.60 8.02
C ALA A 106 -20.10 -28.37 8.87
N PRO A 107 -19.62 -29.37 9.62
CA PRO A 107 -18.43 -29.21 10.45
C PRO A 107 -17.19 -29.23 9.54
N GLN A 108 -16.78 -28.06 9.03
CA GLN A 108 -15.44 -27.89 8.50
C GLN A 108 -14.47 -27.82 9.68
N GLN A 109 -13.47 -28.70 9.65
CA GLN A 109 -12.39 -28.76 10.62
C GLN A 109 -11.79 -27.37 10.82
N GLU A 110 -11.71 -26.91 12.08
CA GLU A 110 -10.80 -25.84 12.50
C GLU A 110 -9.40 -26.20 11.99
N ARG A 111 -9.00 -25.63 10.85
CA ARG A 111 -7.60 -25.57 10.49
C ARG A 111 -7.02 -24.43 11.31
N TRP A 112 -5.93 -24.72 12.03
CA TRP A 112 -5.26 -23.75 12.88
C TRP A 112 -5.01 -22.45 12.08
N GLY A 113 -5.73 -21.38 12.41
CA GLY A 113 -5.50 -20.05 11.85
C GLY A 113 -6.47 -19.52 10.78
N CYS A 114 -7.54 -20.24 10.40
CA CYS A 114 -8.60 -19.68 9.54
C CYS A 114 -9.97 -20.34 9.80
N GLU A 115 -11.06 -19.64 9.46
CA GLU A 115 -12.45 -20.11 9.61
C GLU A 115 -13.29 -19.64 8.40
N GLY A 116 -14.31 -20.40 7.98
CA GLY A 116 -15.22 -20.02 6.89
C GLY A 116 -14.64 -20.12 5.48
N THR A 117 -15.45 -19.76 4.47
CA THR A 117 -15.11 -19.84 3.03
C THR A 117 -15.56 -18.60 2.26
N GLY A 118 -15.01 -18.38 1.08
CA GLY A 118 -15.35 -17.28 0.18
C GLY A 118 -14.75 -15.95 0.61
N THR A 119 -15.17 -14.87 -0.03
CA THR A 119 -14.58 -13.53 0.15
C THR A 119 -15.19 -12.77 1.32
N ALA A 120 -14.45 -11.81 1.87
CA ALA A 120 -14.94 -10.87 2.88
C ALA A 120 -15.09 -9.45 2.32
N LYS A 121 -16.07 -8.70 2.83
CA LYS A 121 -16.24 -7.28 2.48
C LYS A 121 -15.43 -6.39 3.42
N PHE A 122 -14.60 -5.51 2.87
CA PHE A 122 -13.82 -4.56 3.65
C PHE A 122 -14.63 -3.31 3.98
N THR A 123 -14.77 -3.00 5.26
CA THR A 123 -15.54 -1.84 5.76
C THR A 123 -14.67 -0.77 6.42
N SER A 124 -13.38 -1.03 6.58
CA SER A 124 -12.38 -0.05 7.03
C SER A 124 -11.25 0.01 6.01
N ALA A 125 -10.69 1.19 5.76
CA ALA A 125 -9.43 1.31 5.02
C ALA A 125 -8.26 0.74 5.85
N PRO A 126 -7.18 0.24 5.22
CA PRO A 126 -6.03 -0.32 5.94
C PRO A 126 -5.11 0.77 6.56
N MET A 127 -5.39 2.03 6.24
CA MET A 127 -4.83 3.25 6.84
C MET A 127 -5.98 4.25 6.93
N ARG A 128 -5.98 5.14 7.93
CA ARG A 128 -6.98 6.21 8.00
C ARG A 128 -6.92 7.05 6.72
N LEU A 129 -8.07 7.32 6.10
CA LEU A 129 -8.14 7.99 4.80
C LEU A 129 -7.43 9.35 4.77
N ASP A 130 -7.50 10.08 5.89
CA ASP A 130 -6.86 11.39 6.05
C ASP A 130 -5.34 11.30 6.22
N ASP A 131 -4.80 10.14 6.57
CA ASP A 131 -3.36 9.93 6.71
C ASP A 131 -2.71 9.54 5.37
N ILE A 132 -3.50 9.03 4.41
CA ILE A 132 -2.99 8.56 3.11
C ILE A 132 -2.59 9.76 2.24
N GLU A 133 -1.33 9.74 1.79
CA GLU A 133 -0.82 10.62 0.74
C GLU A 133 -1.10 10.00 -0.62
N ILE A 134 -0.51 8.83 -0.90
CA ILE A 134 -0.66 8.12 -2.16
C ILE A 134 -0.86 6.62 -1.94
N ILE A 135 -1.55 6.00 -2.89
CA ILE A 135 -1.61 4.55 -3.06
C ILE A 135 -1.04 4.22 -4.43
N GLU A 136 -0.07 3.32 -4.47
CA GLU A 136 0.40 2.67 -5.69
C GLU A 136 -0.20 1.26 -5.75
N PRO A 137 -0.86 0.87 -6.85
CA PRO A 137 -1.50 -0.44 -6.96
C PRO A 137 -0.48 -1.55 -7.26
N VAL A 138 -0.96 -2.79 -7.41
CA VAL A 138 -0.09 -3.91 -7.81
C VAL A 138 0.48 -3.72 -9.22
N GLY A 139 1.53 -4.46 -9.55
CA GLY A 139 2.07 -4.54 -10.91
C GLY A 139 3.26 -3.64 -11.23
N LEU A 140 3.71 -2.84 -10.26
CA LEU A 140 5.00 -2.15 -10.37
C LEU A 140 6.15 -3.16 -10.52
N MET A 141 7.25 -2.74 -11.15
CA MET A 141 8.52 -3.47 -11.20
C MET A 141 9.60 -2.52 -10.72
N ILE A 142 10.27 -2.83 -9.61
CA ILE A 142 11.20 -1.92 -8.95
C ILE A 142 12.35 -2.69 -8.28
N GLY A 143 13.57 -2.41 -8.72
CA GLY A 143 14.77 -3.01 -8.15
C GLY A 143 14.72 -4.54 -8.26
N GLY A 144 14.87 -5.24 -7.13
CA GLY A 144 14.81 -6.70 -7.06
C GLY A 144 13.42 -7.30 -7.35
N HIS A 145 12.36 -6.51 -7.34
CA HIS A 145 11.05 -6.93 -7.82
C HIS A 145 11.01 -6.85 -9.35
N VAL A 146 11.62 -7.85 -9.99
CA VAL A 146 11.80 -7.88 -11.45
C VAL A 146 10.49 -8.17 -12.16
N THR A 147 9.68 -9.10 -11.65
CA THR A 147 8.32 -9.36 -12.17
C THR A 147 7.34 -8.35 -11.56
N PRO A 148 6.18 -8.11 -12.19
CA PRO A 148 5.12 -7.28 -11.60
C PRO A 148 4.78 -7.70 -10.16
N ILE A 149 4.82 -6.72 -9.24
CA ILE A 149 4.68 -6.91 -7.79
C ILE A 149 3.23 -7.26 -7.41
N ASP A 150 3.03 -8.23 -6.53
CA ASP A 150 1.72 -8.76 -6.08
C ASP A 150 1.08 -8.01 -4.90
N HIS A 151 1.70 -6.92 -4.45
CA HIS A 151 1.17 -6.03 -3.43
C HIS A 151 1.21 -4.57 -3.88
N GLY A 152 0.28 -3.77 -3.36
CA GLY A 152 0.31 -2.32 -3.51
C GLY A 152 1.06 -1.67 -2.36
N TYR A 153 1.30 -0.37 -2.48
CA TYR A 153 1.94 0.46 -1.47
C TYR A 153 0.98 1.51 -0.94
N TYR A 154 0.86 1.60 0.38
CA TYR A 154 0.22 2.72 1.06
C TYR A 154 1.30 3.62 1.63
N TYR A 155 1.28 4.89 1.27
CA TYR A 155 2.20 5.88 1.81
C TYR A 155 1.41 6.94 2.58
N ALA A 156 1.84 7.20 3.82
CA ALA A 156 1.26 8.26 4.63
C ALA A 156 1.78 9.64 4.20
N LYS A 157 1.08 10.71 4.58
CA LYS A 157 1.56 12.11 4.44
C LYS A 157 2.91 12.37 5.09
N SER A 158 3.21 11.59 6.12
CA SER A 158 4.47 11.62 6.85
C SER A 158 5.55 10.71 6.25
N TRP A 159 5.26 10.05 5.13
CA TRP A 159 6.17 9.08 4.54
C TRP A 159 7.52 9.72 4.19
N THR A 160 8.59 9.03 4.59
CA THR A 160 9.94 9.32 4.13
C THR A 160 10.62 8.03 3.74
N PRO A 161 11.49 8.04 2.71
CA PRO A 161 12.18 6.82 2.27
C PRO A 161 13.03 6.14 3.35
N ARG A 162 13.51 6.91 4.33
CA ARG A 162 14.45 6.40 5.35
C ARG A 162 13.79 5.87 6.62
N ARG A 163 12.49 6.16 6.85
CA ARG A 163 11.71 5.67 8.00
C ARG A 163 12.44 5.86 9.36
N GLU A 164 13.12 6.99 9.51
CA GLU A 164 14.07 7.26 10.62
C GLU A 164 13.40 7.82 11.89
N ASP A 165 12.15 8.27 11.79
CA ASP A 165 11.40 8.90 12.89
C ASP A 165 10.08 8.16 13.15
N ALA A 166 10.02 7.40 14.24
CA ALA A 166 8.81 6.67 14.64
C ALA A 166 7.65 7.58 15.08
N SER A 167 7.90 8.85 15.42
CA SER A 167 6.82 9.79 15.78
C SER A 167 5.94 10.16 14.57
N SER A 168 6.47 9.92 13.37
CA SER A 168 5.78 10.14 12.09
C SER A 168 4.90 8.97 11.66
N PHE A 169 4.93 7.84 12.38
CA PHE A 169 4.21 6.63 11.96
C PHE A 169 2.71 6.76 12.25
N VAL A 170 1.90 6.41 11.26
CA VAL A 170 0.44 6.41 11.36
C VAL A 170 -0.09 5.00 11.59
N GLU A 171 -1.34 4.89 12.00
CA GLU A 171 -1.95 3.61 12.31
C GLU A 171 -2.21 2.76 11.06
N VAL A 172 -1.88 1.48 11.18
CA VAL A 172 -2.23 0.42 10.23
C VAL A 172 -3.43 -0.31 10.79
N LEU A 173 -4.49 -0.43 9.99
CA LEU A 173 -5.80 -0.92 10.41
C LEU A 173 -6.17 -2.21 9.70
N ALA A 174 -6.95 -3.06 10.37
CA ALA A 174 -7.59 -4.21 9.73
C ALA A 174 -8.75 -3.75 8.82
N PRO A 175 -8.90 -4.28 7.60
CA PRO A 175 -9.91 -3.80 6.67
C PRO A 175 -11.27 -4.49 6.88
N ALA A 176 -11.25 -5.67 7.48
CA ALA A 176 -12.38 -6.51 7.90
C ALA A 176 -11.95 -7.39 9.08
N PRO A 177 -12.90 -8.05 9.78
CA PRO A 177 -12.56 -9.00 10.83
C PRO A 177 -11.77 -10.18 10.27
N GLY A 178 -10.96 -10.81 11.12
CA GLY A 178 -10.20 -12.00 10.73
C GLY A 178 -9.28 -12.53 11.83
N ILE A 179 -8.47 -13.51 11.47
CA ILE A 179 -7.49 -14.18 12.34
C ILE A 179 -6.08 -13.95 11.79
N ILE A 180 -5.19 -13.42 12.62
CA ILE A 180 -3.76 -13.38 12.34
C ILE A 180 -3.12 -14.57 13.05
N ALA A 181 -2.73 -15.58 12.28
CA ALA A 181 -2.07 -16.77 12.78
C ALA A 181 -0.57 -16.81 12.41
N GLU A 182 -0.20 -16.17 11.31
CA GLU A 182 1.18 -16.05 10.85
C GLU A 182 1.67 -14.62 11.02
N LEU A 183 2.64 -14.44 11.91
CA LEU A 183 3.24 -13.15 12.24
C LEU A 183 4.75 -13.36 12.48
N SER A 184 5.56 -12.57 11.78
CA SER A 184 7.02 -12.67 11.82
C SER A 184 7.68 -11.31 11.69
N SER A 185 8.86 -11.18 12.28
CA SER A 185 9.79 -10.10 11.93
C SER A 185 10.37 -10.34 10.54
N MET A 186 10.56 -9.27 9.77
CA MET A 186 11.30 -9.34 8.52
C MET A 186 12.75 -9.77 8.77
N PRO A 187 13.36 -10.55 7.86
CA PRO A 187 14.79 -10.81 7.87
C PRO A 187 15.58 -9.50 7.89
N ALA A 188 16.73 -9.49 8.55
CA ALA A 188 17.51 -8.27 8.77
C ALA A 188 17.96 -7.61 7.46
N GLU A 189 18.25 -8.42 6.43
CA GLU A 189 18.60 -8.01 5.08
C GLU A 189 17.45 -7.30 4.33
N PHE A 190 16.21 -7.49 4.76
CA PHE A 190 15.01 -6.90 4.16
C PHE A 190 14.30 -5.91 5.12
N ALA A 191 14.90 -5.60 6.27
CA ALA A 191 14.31 -4.69 7.23
C ALA A 191 14.36 -3.23 6.72
N SER A 192 13.20 -2.59 6.65
CA SER A 192 13.00 -1.21 6.23
C SER A 192 13.23 -0.18 7.35
N SER A 193 13.33 -0.60 8.61
CA SER A 193 13.47 0.31 9.75
C SER A 193 14.16 -0.33 10.95
N LYS A 194 14.83 0.51 11.74
CA LYS A 194 15.42 0.15 13.04
C LYS A 194 14.40 0.00 14.17
N PHE A 195 13.16 0.50 14.00
CA PHE A 195 12.13 0.48 15.04
C PHE A 195 11.35 -0.85 15.09
N GLY A 196 11.63 -1.75 14.15
CA GLY A 196 10.87 -2.96 13.90
C GLY A 196 10.45 -3.01 12.44
N ASP A 197 10.27 -4.24 11.96
CA ASP A 197 9.72 -4.51 10.64
C ASP A 197 9.09 -5.89 10.66
N TYR A 198 7.81 -5.96 10.33
CA TYR A 198 6.99 -7.14 10.49
C TYR A 198 6.15 -7.41 9.25
N ARG A 199 5.97 -8.71 8.99
CA ARG A 199 5.03 -9.26 8.02
C ARG A 199 4.02 -10.12 8.75
N PHE A 200 2.77 -10.05 8.33
CA PHE A 200 1.73 -10.97 8.77
C PHE A 200 0.62 -11.16 7.75
N GLU A 201 -0.10 -12.26 7.90
CA GLU A 201 -1.29 -12.58 7.10
C GLU A 201 -2.53 -12.48 7.99
N LEU A 202 -3.52 -11.74 7.52
CA LEU A 202 -4.84 -11.64 8.13
C LEU A 202 -5.81 -12.50 7.31
N GLN A 203 -6.14 -13.67 7.85
CA GLN A 203 -7.10 -14.60 7.26
C GLN A 203 -8.51 -14.09 7.56
N HIS A 204 -9.25 -13.68 6.54
CA HIS A 204 -10.65 -13.30 6.68
C HIS A 204 -11.57 -14.51 6.57
N THR A 205 -11.22 -15.42 5.66
CA THR A 205 -11.74 -16.78 5.58
C THR A 205 -10.61 -17.76 5.29
N CYS A 206 -10.89 -19.06 5.17
CA CYS A 206 -9.87 -20.01 4.72
C CYS A 206 -9.50 -19.91 3.23
N SER A 207 -10.23 -19.13 2.43
CA SER A 207 -9.90 -18.87 1.01
C SER A 207 -9.61 -17.40 0.70
N PHE A 208 -9.68 -16.50 1.68
CA PHE A 208 -9.55 -15.07 1.44
C PHE A 208 -8.73 -14.38 2.55
N LYS A 209 -7.64 -13.72 2.16
CA LYS A 209 -6.70 -13.10 3.10
C LYS A 209 -6.15 -11.77 2.61
N THR A 210 -5.63 -11.00 3.56
CA THR A 210 -4.77 -9.85 3.29
C THR A 210 -3.37 -10.09 3.84
N ILE A 211 -2.35 -9.57 3.17
CA ILE A 211 -0.96 -9.62 3.64
C ILE A 211 -0.48 -8.19 3.88
N TYR A 212 0.15 -8.00 5.03
CA TYR A 212 0.81 -6.75 5.41
C TYR A 212 2.31 -6.99 5.50
N ILE A 213 3.12 -6.13 4.88
CA ILE A 213 4.58 -6.12 4.98
C ILE A 213 5.04 -4.70 5.34
N HIS A 214 6.19 -4.57 6.00
CA HIS A 214 6.75 -3.28 6.40
C HIS A 214 5.92 -2.51 7.41
N VAL A 215 5.15 -3.22 8.25
CA VAL A 215 4.57 -2.66 9.47
C VAL A 215 5.69 -2.51 10.48
N ASN A 216 6.00 -1.28 10.92
CA ASN A 216 7.22 -1.01 11.68
C ASN A 216 7.06 -1.13 13.20
N GLN A 217 5.84 -1.00 13.71
CA GLN A 217 5.51 -1.24 15.11
C GLN A 217 4.21 -2.04 15.19
N LEU A 218 4.18 -3.14 15.94
CA LEU A 218 2.94 -3.88 16.19
C LEU A 218 2.15 -3.27 17.35
N SER A 219 0.83 -3.41 17.34
CA SER A 219 -0.02 -3.15 18.52
C SER A 219 0.36 -4.09 19.67
N GLU A 220 0.02 -3.72 20.91
CA GLU A 220 0.32 -4.55 22.09
C GLU A 220 -0.22 -5.99 21.94
N LYS A 221 -1.42 -6.10 21.35
CA LYS A 221 -2.08 -7.37 21.07
C LYS A 221 -1.26 -8.25 20.12
N LEU A 222 -0.74 -7.68 19.03
CA LEU A 222 0.08 -8.40 18.06
C LEU A 222 1.51 -8.65 18.59
N GLN A 223 2.09 -7.74 19.39
CA GLN A 223 3.36 -8.02 20.07
C GLN A 223 3.25 -9.24 20.98
N LYS A 224 2.15 -9.35 21.73
CA LYS A 224 1.87 -10.53 22.55
C LYS A 224 1.68 -11.79 21.69
N ALA A 225 0.97 -11.67 20.56
CA ALA A 225 0.81 -12.79 19.62
C ALA A 225 2.16 -13.26 19.06
N LEU A 226 3.07 -12.34 18.70
CA LEU A 226 4.42 -12.67 18.23
C LEU A 226 5.23 -13.44 19.28
N GLN A 227 5.14 -13.03 20.56
CA GLN A 227 5.85 -13.68 21.66
C GLN A 227 5.28 -15.06 22.01
N THR A 228 3.96 -15.18 22.00
CA THR A 228 3.24 -16.41 22.42
C THR A 228 3.01 -17.40 21.29
N ARG A 229 3.17 -16.97 20.03
CA ARG A 229 2.81 -17.72 18.82
C ARG A 229 1.35 -18.19 18.82
N GLN A 230 0.46 -17.42 19.46
CA GLN A 230 -0.96 -17.69 19.50
C GLN A 230 -1.69 -16.88 18.41
N PRO A 231 -2.65 -17.49 17.69
CA PRO A 231 -3.51 -16.75 16.78
C PRO A 231 -4.29 -15.65 17.50
N VAL A 232 -4.51 -14.54 16.80
CA VAL A 232 -5.23 -13.39 17.33
C VAL A 232 -6.37 -13.00 16.40
N ARG A 233 -7.58 -12.89 16.96
CA ARG A 233 -8.74 -12.31 16.24
C ARG A 233 -8.67 -10.80 16.27
N VAL A 234 -9.00 -10.16 15.16
CA VAL A 234 -9.08 -8.70 15.05
C VAL A 234 -10.40 -8.30 14.39
N GLU A 235 -10.88 -7.10 14.72
CA GLU A 235 -12.10 -6.51 14.13
C GLU A 235 -11.77 -5.51 13.00
N ALA A 236 -12.75 -5.19 12.16
CA ALA A 236 -12.59 -4.12 11.16
C ALA A 236 -12.26 -2.78 11.83
N GLY A 237 -11.24 -2.08 11.33
CA GLY A 237 -10.77 -0.81 11.88
C GLY A 237 -9.90 -0.95 13.13
N GLU A 238 -9.65 -2.18 13.62
CA GLU A 238 -8.74 -2.41 14.73
C GLU A 238 -7.31 -2.02 14.34
N VAL A 239 -6.61 -1.32 15.24
CA VAL A 239 -5.20 -0.94 15.06
C VAL A 239 -4.31 -2.18 15.19
N LEU A 240 -3.69 -2.56 14.08
CA LEU A 240 -2.74 -3.67 14.00
C LEU A 240 -1.32 -3.24 14.34
N GLY A 241 -1.00 -1.97 14.08
CA GLY A 241 0.34 -1.44 14.25
C GLY A 241 0.47 -0.02 13.75
N LYS A 242 1.71 0.40 13.50
CA LYS A 242 2.04 1.70 12.93
C LYS A 242 3.16 1.61 11.91
N ALA A 243 3.06 2.40 10.85
CA ALA A 243 4.08 2.56 9.82
C ALA A 243 3.91 3.92 9.10
N PRO A 244 4.97 4.49 8.52
CA PRO A 244 4.85 5.65 7.64
C PRO A 244 4.43 5.26 6.21
N GLY A 245 4.49 3.96 5.90
CA GLY A 245 3.99 3.34 4.69
C GLY A 245 4.18 1.83 4.78
N PHE A 246 3.38 1.05 4.08
CA PHE A 246 3.40 -0.41 4.16
C PHE A 246 2.90 -1.03 2.88
N ASP A 247 3.19 -2.32 2.73
CA ASP A 247 2.75 -3.10 1.58
C ASP A 247 1.46 -3.80 1.95
N PHE A 248 0.50 -3.78 1.02
CA PHE A 248 -0.82 -4.37 1.22
C PHE A 248 -1.26 -5.13 -0.02
N SER A 249 -1.63 -6.39 0.15
CA SER A 249 -2.20 -7.22 -0.90
C SER A 249 -3.44 -7.96 -0.42
N VAL A 250 -4.27 -8.33 -1.39
CA VAL A 250 -5.49 -9.11 -1.21
C VAL A 250 -5.33 -10.38 -2.03
N HIS A 251 -5.63 -11.52 -1.44
CA HIS A 251 -5.56 -12.81 -2.11
C HIS A 251 -6.85 -13.59 -1.93
N ASP A 252 -7.39 -14.07 -3.04
CA ASP A 252 -8.57 -14.92 -3.13
C ASP A 252 -8.17 -16.26 -3.77
N SER A 253 -8.02 -17.30 -2.96
CA SER A 253 -7.64 -18.62 -3.45
C SER A 253 -8.76 -19.34 -4.22
N ASP A 254 -9.99 -18.81 -4.20
CA ASP A 254 -11.08 -19.33 -5.03
C ASP A 254 -10.98 -18.82 -6.49
N ALA A 255 -10.10 -17.84 -6.76
CA ALA A 255 -9.78 -17.31 -8.08
C ALA A 255 -8.31 -17.56 -8.44
N THR A 256 -8.01 -17.84 -9.71
CA THR A 256 -6.63 -17.96 -10.21
C THR A 256 -6.44 -17.03 -11.39
N LEU A 257 -5.34 -16.27 -11.38
CA LEU A 257 -4.96 -15.39 -12.47
C LEU A 257 -4.59 -16.20 -13.71
N GLU A 258 -5.37 -16.04 -14.78
CA GLU A 258 -5.22 -16.82 -16.02
C GLU A 258 -4.03 -16.38 -16.88
N GLY A 259 -3.50 -15.18 -16.66
CA GLY A 259 -2.34 -14.65 -17.39
C GLY A 259 -0.99 -15.10 -16.84
N PHE A 260 -0.95 -16.09 -15.96
CA PHE A 260 0.26 -16.86 -15.67
C PHE A 260 0.16 -18.21 -16.40
N VAL A 261 0.89 -18.36 -17.49
CA VAL A 261 0.74 -19.55 -18.37
C VAL A 261 1.32 -20.84 -17.77
N VAL A 262 2.15 -20.72 -16.73
CA VAL A 262 2.66 -21.82 -15.88
C VAL A 262 2.65 -21.38 -14.42
N PRO A 263 1.50 -21.50 -13.71
CA PRO A 263 1.37 -21.11 -12.30
C PRO A 263 2.38 -21.81 -11.37
N GLU A 264 2.82 -23.03 -11.72
CA GLU A 264 3.76 -23.84 -10.94
C GLU A 264 5.12 -23.15 -10.77
N HIS A 265 5.48 -22.22 -11.66
CA HIS A 265 6.71 -21.43 -11.54
C HIS A 265 6.73 -20.49 -10.34
N TYR A 266 5.57 -20.28 -9.69
CA TYR A 266 5.39 -19.40 -8.55
C TYR A 266 5.10 -20.14 -7.24
N GLU A 267 5.25 -21.47 -7.18
CA GLU A 267 4.94 -22.30 -5.99
C GLU A 267 5.61 -21.84 -4.69
N ILE A 268 6.72 -21.09 -4.80
CA ILE A 268 7.45 -20.56 -3.64
C ILE A 268 6.72 -19.41 -2.95
N GLU A 269 5.85 -18.73 -3.68
CA GLU A 269 4.91 -17.71 -3.22
C GLU A 269 3.51 -18.11 -3.71
N PRO A 270 2.93 -19.19 -3.15
CA PRO A 270 1.73 -19.81 -3.72
C PRO A 270 0.51 -18.88 -3.73
N TRP A 271 0.53 -17.79 -2.97
CA TRP A 271 -0.51 -16.76 -2.98
C TRP A 271 -0.48 -15.85 -4.22
N LYS A 272 0.65 -15.77 -4.93
CA LYS A 272 0.87 -14.82 -6.05
C LYS A 272 -0.09 -15.04 -7.20
N VAL A 273 -0.39 -16.30 -7.51
CA VAL A 273 -1.34 -16.67 -8.58
C VAL A 273 -2.80 -16.40 -8.20
N HIS A 274 -3.05 -16.04 -6.93
CA HIS A 274 -4.36 -15.75 -6.34
C HIS A 274 -4.51 -14.27 -5.95
N THR A 275 -3.59 -13.40 -6.37
CA THR A 275 -3.66 -11.96 -6.11
C THR A 275 -4.90 -11.36 -6.76
N ALA A 276 -5.68 -10.63 -5.96
CA ALA A 276 -6.91 -9.98 -6.40
C ALA A 276 -6.75 -8.45 -6.45
N ASP A 277 -7.68 -7.76 -7.12
CA ASP A 277 -7.70 -6.29 -7.14
C ASP A 277 -7.92 -5.77 -5.72
N MET A 278 -6.94 -5.02 -5.22
CA MET A 278 -6.94 -4.53 -3.85
C MET A 278 -8.13 -3.62 -3.51
N PHE A 279 -8.77 -2.98 -4.49
CA PHE A 279 -9.90 -2.07 -4.26
C PHE A 279 -11.27 -2.76 -4.37
N GLU A 280 -11.35 -3.94 -5.00
CA GLU A 280 -12.62 -4.57 -5.37
C GLU A 280 -13.52 -4.87 -4.16
N TYR A 281 -12.89 -5.33 -3.07
CA TYR A 281 -13.58 -5.82 -1.88
C TYR A 281 -14.01 -4.74 -0.90
N PHE A 282 -13.58 -3.49 -1.08
CA PHE A 282 -14.02 -2.38 -0.22
C PHE A 282 -15.48 -2.00 -0.46
N ALA A 283 -16.21 -1.75 0.62
CA ALA A 283 -17.56 -1.19 0.57
C ALA A 283 -17.49 0.31 0.25
N GLU A 284 -18.54 0.84 -0.37
CA GLU A 284 -18.68 2.28 -0.49
C GLU A 284 -19.03 2.89 0.89
N PRO A 285 -18.52 4.10 1.22
CA PRO A 285 -17.70 5.00 0.37
C PRO A 285 -16.19 4.72 0.41
N VAL A 286 -15.72 3.77 1.22
CA VAL A 286 -14.28 3.51 1.41
C VAL A 286 -13.58 3.20 0.09
N LYS A 287 -14.20 2.41 -0.79
CA LYS A 287 -13.65 2.09 -2.11
C LYS A 287 -13.37 3.34 -2.95
N SER A 288 -14.37 4.20 -3.15
CA SER A 288 -14.20 5.42 -3.93
C SER A 288 -13.21 6.41 -3.30
N GLN A 289 -13.15 6.47 -1.96
CA GLN A 289 -12.18 7.30 -1.24
C GLN A 289 -10.74 6.80 -1.39
N LEU A 290 -10.52 5.48 -1.37
CA LEU A 290 -9.21 4.87 -1.65
C LEU A 290 -8.79 5.07 -3.11
N LEU A 291 -9.71 4.87 -4.06
CA LEU A 291 -9.43 5.11 -5.48
C LEU A 291 -9.07 6.58 -5.76
N ALA A 292 -9.61 7.53 -4.99
CA ALA A 292 -9.25 8.94 -5.08
C ALA A 292 -7.79 9.22 -4.65
N LYS A 293 -7.14 8.29 -3.94
CA LYS A 293 -5.72 8.34 -3.53
C LYS A 293 -4.81 7.48 -4.41
N ASN A 294 -5.38 6.71 -5.34
CA ASN A 294 -4.63 5.86 -6.25
C ASN A 294 -4.03 6.67 -7.40
N VAL A 295 -2.70 6.60 -7.55
CA VAL A 295 -1.94 7.36 -8.56
C VAL A 295 -2.19 6.86 -9.98
N ARG A 296 -2.40 5.55 -10.16
CA ARG A 296 -2.71 4.92 -11.46
C ARG A 296 -4.08 5.36 -11.94
N GLN A 297 -4.17 5.89 -13.16
CA GLN A 297 -5.47 6.30 -13.71
C GLN A 297 -6.16 5.31 -14.65
N LYS A 298 -5.40 4.39 -15.25
CA LYS A 298 -5.87 3.43 -16.25
C LYS A 298 -6.48 2.19 -15.60
N GLU A 299 -7.44 1.56 -16.29
CA GLU A 299 -7.97 0.26 -15.89
C GLU A 299 -6.95 -0.87 -16.16
N PRO A 300 -6.99 -1.97 -15.40
CA PRO A 300 -7.69 -2.10 -14.11
C PRO A 300 -7.08 -1.14 -13.07
N ARG A 301 -7.91 -0.45 -12.26
CA ARG A 301 -7.43 0.50 -11.25
C ARG A 301 -6.52 -0.16 -10.21
N GLY A 302 -6.78 -1.41 -9.84
CA GLY A 302 -5.93 -2.18 -8.92
C GLY A 302 -4.63 -2.69 -9.53
N GLY A 303 -4.38 -2.47 -10.83
CA GLY A 303 -3.20 -2.97 -11.52
C GLY A 303 -3.34 -4.42 -11.98
N LYS A 304 -2.27 -4.98 -12.54
CA LYS A 304 -2.22 -6.34 -13.11
C LYS A 304 -0.80 -6.90 -12.98
N ILE A 305 -0.67 -8.21 -12.77
CA ILE A 305 0.63 -8.87 -12.56
C ILE A 305 0.92 -10.04 -13.52
N ASP A 306 -0.10 -10.54 -14.19
CA ASP A 306 -0.14 -11.77 -14.98
C ASP A 306 -0.27 -11.42 -16.47
N TYR A 307 0.81 -10.92 -17.08
CA TYR A 307 0.79 -10.45 -18.48
C TYR A 307 1.15 -11.52 -19.51
N ASP A 308 1.36 -12.78 -19.11
CA ASP A 308 1.81 -13.80 -20.04
C ASP A 308 0.78 -14.04 -21.13
N ILE A 309 1.25 -14.08 -22.38
CA ILE A 309 0.50 -14.59 -23.52
C ILE A 309 1.31 -15.73 -24.12
N ASP A 310 0.71 -16.92 -24.21
CA ASP A 310 1.42 -18.11 -24.70
C ASP A 310 1.91 -17.90 -26.14
N GLY A 311 3.16 -18.29 -26.39
CA GLY A 311 3.84 -18.08 -27.68
C GLY A 311 4.26 -16.64 -28.00
N LYS A 312 3.97 -15.65 -27.14
CA LYS A 312 4.41 -14.25 -27.32
C LYS A 312 5.62 -13.91 -26.46
N LEU A 313 6.15 -12.69 -26.59
CA LEU A 313 7.24 -12.20 -25.75
C LEU A 313 6.76 -11.63 -24.41
N VAL A 314 5.57 -11.02 -24.38
CA VAL A 314 5.04 -10.37 -23.17
C VAL A 314 4.90 -11.34 -22.01
N GLY A 315 5.32 -10.91 -20.82
CA GLY A 315 5.23 -11.66 -19.57
C GLY A 315 6.55 -11.85 -18.84
N ASN A 316 6.55 -12.81 -17.91
CA ASN A 316 7.67 -13.13 -17.04
C ASN A 316 8.49 -14.30 -17.60
N TRP A 317 9.80 -14.25 -17.39
CA TRP A 317 10.77 -15.20 -17.92
C TRP A 317 11.85 -15.50 -16.88
N PHE A 318 12.23 -16.77 -16.77
CA PHE A 318 13.23 -17.23 -15.81
C PHE A 318 14.37 -17.93 -16.53
N GLU A 319 15.62 -17.64 -16.16
CA GLU A 319 16.80 -18.27 -16.77
C GLU A 319 16.69 -19.80 -16.61
N VAL A 320 16.90 -20.55 -17.70
CA VAL A 320 16.75 -22.01 -17.69
C VAL A 320 17.65 -22.64 -16.62
N GLY A 321 17.08 -23.54 -15.82
CA GLY A 321 17.81 -24.26 -14.77
C GLY A 321 17.99 -23.47 -13.46
N THR A 322 17.18 -22.43 -13.24
CA THR A 322 17.28 -21.56 -12.06
C THR A 322 16.06 -21.61 -11.14
N SER A 323 15.31 -22.72 -11.13
CA SER A 323 14.13 -22.91 -10.25
C SER A 323 13.06 -21.81 -10.37
N TRP A 324 12.92 -21.24 -11.57
CA TRP A 324 11.87 -20.27 -11.90
C TRP A 324 11.86 -19.07 -10.94
N TYR A 325 10.73 -18.76 -10.30
CA TYR A 325 10.62 -17.62 -9.40
C TYR A 325 11.45 -17.76 -8.11
N GLU A 326 11.80 -18.99 -7.68
CA GLU A 326 12.71 -19.18 -6.53
C GLU A 326 14.12 -18.65 -6.83
N GLY A 327 14.50 -18.60 -8.10
CA GLY A 327 15.85 -18.27 -8.52
C GLY A 327 16.87 -19.34 -8.13
N LYS A 328 18.15 -19.06 -8.36
CA LYS A 328 19.21 -20.03 -8.06
C LYS A 328 19.21 -20.38 -6.57
N LYS A 329 19.31 -21.69 -6.29
CA LYS A 329 19.37 -22.24 -4.93
C LYS A 329 20.49 -21.64 -4.07
N GLU A 330 21.57 -21.18 -4.69
CA GLU A 330 22.68 -20.51 -4.00
C GLU A 330 22.28 -19.20 -3.29
N TYR A 331 21.21 -18.54 -3.73
CA TYR A 331 20.67 -17.36 -3.06
C TYR A 331 19.83 -17.71 -1.82
N ASN A 332 19.34 -18.95 -1.71
CA ASN A 332 18.48 -19.39 -0.60
C ASN A 332 17.33 -18.41 -0.30
N ARG A 333 16.68 -17.88 -1.35
CA ARG A 333 15.61 -16.86 -1.30
C ARG A 333 16.03 -15.52 -0.68
N GLY A 334 17.32 -15.30 -0.53
CA GLY A 334 17.89 -14.03 -0.07
C GLY A 334 18.13 -13.06 -1.23
N THR A 335 18.84 -11.97 -0.91
CA THR A 335 19.28 -10.96 -1.86
C THR A 335 19.94 -11.58 -3.10
N GLY A 336 19.43 -11.23 -4.28
CA GLY A 336 19.96 -11.68 -5.56
C GLY A 336 19.20 -12.83 -6.23
N TYR A 337 18.17 -13.42 -5.58
CA TYR A 337 17.33 -14.45 -6.19
C TYR A 337 16.75 -13.99 -7.55
N TRP A 338 16.42 -12.71 -7.64
CA TRP A 338 15.90 -12.07 -8.83
C TRP A 338 16.86 -11.99 -10.01
N SER A 339 18.17 -12.24 -9.83
CA SER A 339 19.19 -12.08 -10.88
C SER A 339 18.94 -12.92 -12.12
N THR A 340 18.13 -13.98 -12.00
CA THR A 340 17.74 -14.88 -13.08
C THR A 340 16.35 -14.57 -13.65
N HIS A 341 15.72 -13.48 -13.20
CA HIS A 341 14.39 -13.07 -13.62
C HIS A 341 14.49 -12.01 -14.72
N LEU A 342 13.49 -12.02 -15.59
CA LEU A 342 13.31 -11.08 -16.68
C LEU A 342 11.81 -10.88 -16.90
N ALA A 343 11.39 -9.65 -17.21
CA ALA A 343 10.03 -9.38 -17.63
C ALA A 343 9.99 -8.41 -18.81
N PHE A 344 9.16 -8.73 -19.79
CA PHE A 344 8.72 -7.82 -20.84
C PHE A 344 7.24 -7.55 -20.58
N ALA A 345 6.94 -6.47 -19.88
CA ALA A 345 5.59 -6.18 -19.44
C ALA A 345 5.31 -4.68 -19.58
N TYR A 346 4.23 -4.23 -18.95
CA TYR A 346 3.84 -2.84 -18.96
C TYR A 346 4.03 -2.21 -17.59
N ASP A 347 4.22 -0.90 -17.57
CA ASP A 347 4.37 -0.16 -16.33
C ASP A 347 3.11 -0.25 -15.45
N GLY A 348 3.33 -0.46 -14.15
CA GLY A 348 2.27 -0.65 -13.16
C GLY A 348 1.38 0.59 -12.93
N ILE A 349 1.85 1.79 -13.27
CA ILE A 349 1.09 3.04 -13.12
C ILE A 349 0.57 3.53 -14.48
N VAL A 350 1.41 3.45 -15.52
CA VAL A 350 1.11 3.91 -16.88
C VAL A 350 1.23 2.75 -17.87
N PRO A 351 0.21 1.88 -17.97
CA PRO A 351 0.28 0.62 -18.72
C PRO A 351 0.47 0.78 -20.24
N ASP A 352 0.43 2.01 -20.76
CA ASP A 352 0.80 2.31 -22.15
C ASP A 352 2.33 2.24 -22.36
N THR A 353 3.13 2.16 -21.29
CA THR A 353 4.61 2.14 -21.34
C THR A 353 5.12 0.71 -21.27
N ILE A 354 5.89 0.27 -22.27
CA ILE A 354 6.59 -1.01 -22.25
C ILE A 354 7.79 -0.90 -21.32
N VAL A 355 7.92 -1.88 -20.43
CA VAL A 355 9.02 -2.02 -19.49
C VAL A 355 9.76 -3.33 -19.74
N VAL A 356 11.08 -3.22 -19.92
CA VAL A 356 12.01 -4.36 -19.86
C VAL A 356 12.65 -4.34 -18.48
N SER A 357 12.23 -5.27 -17.64
CA SER A 357 12.71 -5.41 -16.25
C SER A 357 13.69 -6.56 -16.17
N MET A 358 14.90 -6.29 -15.70
CA MET A 358 15.99 -7.28 -15.65
C MET A 358 16.50 -7.42 -14.23
N GLY A 359 16.70 -8.66 -13.79
CA GLY A 359 17.37 -8.95 -12.53
C GLY A 359 18.88 -8.72 -12.55
N ASP A 360 19.48 -8.78 -13.73
CA ASP A 360 20.90 -8.58 -13.95
C ASP A 360 21.16 -7.82 -15.25
N PHE A 361 21.39 -6.52 -15.12
CA PHE A 361 21.91 -5.62 -16.13
C PHE A 361 23.23 -5.02 -15.62
N ASP A 362 24.35 -5.60 -16.05
CA ASP A 362 25.70 -5.25 -15.58
C ASP A 362 25.82 -5.32 -14.04
N GLY A 363 25.28 -6.41 -13.46
CA GLY A 363 25.32 -6.69 -12.02
C GLY A 363 24.24 -5.99 -11.21
N LYS A 364 23.22 -5.39 -11.84
CA LYS A 364 22.17 -4.63 -11.16
C LYS A 364 20.78 -5.04 -11.62
N ALA A 365 19.82 -5.08 -10.70
CA ALA A 365 18.41 -5.18 -11.07
C ALA A 365 17.88 -3.81 -11.48
N VAL A 366 17.38 -3.69 -12.70
CA VAL A 366 16.99 -2.40 -13.30
C VAL A 366 15.80 -2.58 -14.24
N GLN A 367 14.95 -1.56 -14.27
CA GLN A 367 13.78 -1.45 -15.15
C GLN A 367 14.01 -0.33 -16.16
N PHE A 368 13.75 -0.62 -17.42
CA PHE A 368 13.90 0.35 -18.50
C PHE A 368 12.60 0.47 -19.30
N GLY A 369 12.31 1.69 -19.73
CA GLY A 369 11.37 1.91 -20.83
C GLY A 369 12.00 1.51 -22.16
N VAL A 370 11.17 1.33 -23.17
CA VAL A 370 11.60 1.10 -24.55
C VAL A 370 11.57 2.40 -25.34
N LYS A 371 12.70 2.79 -25.94
CA LYS A 371 12.74 3.96 -26.82
C LYS A 371 11.83 3.74 -28.04
N GLY A 372 10.91 4.66 -28.25
CA GLY A 372 9.87 4.55 -29.29
C GLY A 372 8.71 3.64 -28.91
N ASN A 373 8.74 3.00 -27.73
CA ASN A 373 7.69 2.17 -27.18
C ASN A 373 7.20 1.07 -28.16
N ALA A 374 8.13 0.46 -28.88
CA ALA A 374 7.85 -0.52 -29.92
C ALA A 374 9.05 -1.46 -30.18
N PRO A 375 8.82 -2.66 -30.75
CA PRO A 375 7.50 -3.29 -30.96
C PRO A 375 6.80 -3.62 -29.63
N ASP A 376 5.49 -3.86 -29.65
CA ASP A 376 4.77 -4.31 -28.46
C ASP A 376 5.15 -5.78 -28.17
N PRO A 377 5.62 -6.14 -26.96
CA PRO A 377 5.96 -7.53 -26.65
C PRO A 377 4.77 -8.50 -26.75
N ALA A 378 3.52 -8.02 -26.70
CA ALA A 378 2.35 -8.86 -26.91
C ALA A 378 2.17 -9.27 -28.38
N ASP A 379 2.72 -8.50 -29.32
CA ASP A 379 2.67 -8.81 -30.73
C ASP A 379 3.85 -9.67 -31.19
N VAL A 380 4.99 -9.60 -30.48
CA VAL A 380 6.22 -10.33 -30.84
C VAL A 380 6.11 -11.83 -30.58
N ASP A 381 6.38 -12.64 -31.60
CA ASP A 381 6.48 -14.09 -31.54
C ASP A 381 7.71 -14.66 -32.29
N ALA A 382 7.75 -15.99 -32.46
CA ALA A 382 8.88 -16.67 -33.10
C ALA A 382 9.09 -16.26 -34.57
N ALA A 383 8.04 -15.81 -35.28
CA ALA A 383 8.13 -15.41 -36.68
C ALA A 383 8.87 -14.06 -36.87
N ASP A 384 8.89 -13.21 -35.84
CA ASP A 384 9.61 -11.94 -35.86
C ASP A 384 11.13 -12.12 -35.83
N GLY A 385 11.60 -13.30 -35.40
CA GLY A 385 13.03 -13.60 -35.28
C GLY A 385 13.71 -12.71 -34.24
N LEU A 386 14.78 -12.03 -34.64
CA LEU A 386 15.59 -11.24 -33.72
C LEU A 386 14.99 -9.83 -33.53
N VAL A 387 14.56 -9.54 -32.30
CA VAL A 387 14.02 -8.24 -31.89
C VAL A 387 15.05 -7.49 -31.04
N LYS A 388 15.08 -6.16 -31.20
CA LYS A 388 16.00 -5.27 -30.51
C LYS A 388 15.23 -4.14 -29.83
N TYR A 389 15.43 -3.99 -28.53
CA TYR A 389 14.92 -2.87 -27.74
C TYR A 389 16.06 -1.96 -27.32
N GLU A 390 15.98 -0.66 -27.66
CA GLU A 390 16.84 0.36 -27.06
C GLU A 390 16.25 0.76 -25.70
N LEU A 391 17.06 0.61 -24.64
CA LEU A 391 16.64 0.76 -23.25
C LEU A 391 16.89 2.19 -22.78
N VAL A 392 15.89 2.81 -22.15
CA VAL A 392 15.93 4.20 -21.66
C VAL A 392 15.37 4.30 -20.25
N GLN A 393 15.86 5.23 -19.44
CA GLN A 393 15.10 5.66 -18.25
C GLN A 393 13.82 6.37 -18.68
N TYR A 394 12.91 6.57 -17.74
CA TYR A 394 11.72 7.37 -17.96
C TYR A 394 11.26 8.03 -16.67
N ASP A 395 10.61 9.19 -16.80
CA ASP A 395 9.98 9.90 -15.70
C ASP A 395 8.46 9.89 -15.87
N TYR A 396 7.75 9.91 -14.75
CA TYR A 396 6.29 9.99 -14.72
C TYR A 396 5.80 11.43 -14.81
N TYR A 397 4.65 11.61 -15.44
CA TYR A 397 3.98 12.89 -15.59
C TYR A 397 2.52 12.80 -15.18
N ALA A 398 2.09 13.80 -14.43
CA ALA A 398 0.70 13.97 -14.00
C ALA A 398 -0.20 14.45 -15.15
N ASP A 399 -1.51 14.42 -14.91
CA ASP A 399 -2.55 14.91 -15.83
C ASP A 399 -2.44 16.40 -16.16
N ASP A 400 -1.81 17.20 -15.28
CA ASP A 400 -1.47 18.60 -15.53
C ASP A 400 -0.20 18.79 -16.40
N GLY A 401 0.44 17.69 -16.81
CA GLY A 401 1.61 17.68 -17.68
C GLY A 401 2.94 17.95 -16.98
N LYS A 402 2.99 18.04 -15.64
CA LYS A 402 4.23 18.22 -14.88
C LYS A 402 4.87 16.88 -14.49
N PRO A 403 6.21 16.83 -14.33
CA PRO A 403 6.87 15.68 -13.74
C PRO A 403 6.31 15.39 -12.34
N TRP A 404 6.03 14.12 -12.07
CA TRP A 404 5.60 13.69 -10.75
C TRP A 404 6.83 13.46 -9.85
N ASP A 405 6.79 13.99 -8.62
CA ASP A 405 7.88 13.87 -7.65
C ASP A 405 7.97 12.49 -6.98
N ARG A 406 6.97 11.62 -7.21
CA ARG A 406 6.84 10.28 -6.62
C ARG A 406 6.68 10.28 -5.10
N VAL A 407 6.25 11.41 -4.55
CA VAL A 407 6.01 11.59 -3.11
C VAL A 407 4.59 12.06 -2.87
N HIS A 408 4.16 13.09 -3.61
CA HIS A 408 2.88 13.74 -3.41
C HIS A 408 1.81 13.21 -4.34
N PHE A 409 0.55 13.22 -3.92
CA PHE A 409 -0.52 12.72 -4.78
C PHE A 409 -0.60 13.45 -6.12
N ALA A 410 -0.58 12.66 -7.19
CA ALA A 410 -0.85 13.09 -8.54
C ALA A 410 -1.64 12.02 -9.29
N LYS A 411 -2.49 12.45 -10.21
CA LYS A 411 -3.10 11.57 -11.21
C LYS A 411 -2.08 11.34 -12.32
N VAL A 412 -1.37 10.22 -12.26
CA VAL A 412 -0.30 9.92 -13.22
C VAL A 412 -0.90 9.37 -14.51
N THR A 413 -0.58 10.00 -15.64
CA THR A 413 -1.23 9.68 -16.93
C THR A 413 -0.25 9.33 -18.04
N SER A 414 1.03 9.64 -17.89
CA SER A 414 2.03 9.37 -18.94
C SER A 414 3.43 9.20 -18.37
N THR A 415 4.31 8.59 -19.16
CA THR A 415 5.75 8.57 -18.95
C THR A 415 6.43 9.36 -20.06
N LYS A 416 7.65 9.84 -19.81
CA LYS A 416 8.52 10.35 -20.88
C LYS A 416 9.89 9.69 -20.81
N PRO A 417 10.36 9.09 -21.91
CA PRO A 417 11.67 8.48 -21.96
C PRO A 417 12.77 9.54 -21.86
N SER A 418 13.85 9.19 -21.18
CA SER A 418 15.08 9.95 -21.16
C SER A 418 15.95 9.64 -22.39
N SER A 419 17.00 10.43 -22.57
CA SER A 419 18.02 10.22 -23.59
C SER A 419 19.39 10.58 -22.98
N PRO A 420 20.48 9.88 -23.34
CA PRO A 420 20.58 8.78 -24.32
C PRO A 420 20.03 7.44 -23.81
N ALA A 421 20.02 6.43 -24.68
CA ALA A 421 19.76 5.04 -24.28
C ALA A 421 20.90 4.50 -23.41
N ASP A 422 20.55 3.76 -22.37
CA ASP A 422 21.48 3.16 -21.41
C ASP A 422 22.01 1.79 -21.87
N GLY A 423 21.37 1.19 -22.87
CA GLY A 423 21.79 -0.07 -23.44
C GLY A 423 20.81 -0.61 -24.47
N VAL A 424 21.05 -1.86 -24.86
CA VAL A 424 20.21 -2.58 -25.82
C VAL A 424 19.88 -3.96 -25.26
N ALA A 425 18.62 -4.36 -25.32
CA ALA A 425 18.21 -5.75 -25.15
C ALA A 425 18.00 -6.40 -26.52
N LEU A 426 18.67 -7.52 -26.76
CA LEU A 426 18.35 -8.43 -27.87
C LEU A 426 17.53 -9.59 -27.33
N VAL A 427 16.46 -9.92 -28.05
CA VAL A 427 15.59 -11.04 -27.71
C VAL A 427 15.10 -11.75 -28.95
N GLN A 428 14.91 -13.06 -28.85
CA GLN A 428 14.30 -13.89 -29.88
C GLN A 428 13.37 -14.89 -29.21
N VAL A 429 12.10 -14.90 -29.61
CA VAL A 429 11.15 -15.93 -29.17
C VAL A 429 11.47 -17.25 -29.86
N LEU A 430 11.49 -18.31 -29.08
CA LEU A 430 11.77 -19.68 -29.50
C LEU A 430 10.52 -20.55 -29.27
N GLU A 431 10.55 -21.76 -29.80
CA GLU A 431 9.52 -22.77 -29.50
C GLU A 431 9.54 -23.19 -28.02
N ASN A 432 8.43 -23.79 -27.57
CA ASN A 432 8.29 -24.40 -26.24
C ASN A 432 8.50 -23.39 -25.10
N ARG A 433 7.87 -22.20 -25.20
CA ARG A 433 7.89 -21.15 -24.16
C ARG A 433 9.31 -20.77 -23.74
N LYS A 434 10.17 -20.52 -24.73
CA LYS A 434 11.55 -20.09 -24.50
C LYS A 434 11.86 -18.81 -25.22
N ILE A 435 12.80 -18.05 -24.69
CA ILE A 435 13.44 -16.94 -25.37
C ILE A 435 14.95 -17.06 -25.29
N LYS A 436 15.65 -16.59 -26.31
CA LYS A 436 17.07 -16.27 -26.22
C LYS A 436 17.21 -14.79 -25.94
N PHE A 437 18.02 -14.42 -24.96
CA PHE A 437 18.15 -13.05 -24.48
C PHE A 437 19.60 -12.66 -24.19
N GLU A 438 19.94 -11.41 -24.49
CA GLU A 438 21.20 -10.78 -24.08
C GLU A 438 21.02 -9.27 -23.96
N ALA A 439 21.52 -8.69 -22.86
CA ALA A 439 21.57 -7.25 -22.66
C ALA A 439 22.98 -6.70 -22.88
N PHE A 440 23.07 -5.54 -23.51
CA PHE A 440 24.31 -4.86 -23.88
C PHE A 440 24.36 -3.48 -23.24
N ALA A 441 24.88 -3.42 -22.01
CA ALA A 441 24.99 -2.18 -21.26
C ALA A 441 25.90 -1.15 -21.97
N GLY A 442 25.45 0.10 -22.01
CA GLY A 442 26.16 1.23 -22.62
C GLY A 442 26.36 1.12 -24.15
N LYS A 443 25.73 0.15 -24.81
CA LYS A 443 25.78 0.02 -26.28
C LYS A 443 24.57 0.70 -26.93
N THR A 444 24.81 1.24 -28.11
CA THR A 444 23.76 1.74 -29.01
C THR A 444 23.26 0.62 -29.92
N ALA A 445 22.06 0.80 -30.50
CA ALA A 445 21.50 -0.19 -31.43
C ALA A 445 22.43 -0.52 -32.61
N ALA A 446 23.22 0.45 -33.10
CA ALA A 446 24.14 0.26 -34.22
C ALA A 446 25.37 -0.60 -33.86
N GLN A 447 25.74 -0.68 -32.57
CA GLN A 447 26.88 -1.46 -32.09
C GLN A 447 26.54 -2.93 -31.83
N VAL A 448 25.26 -3.29 -31.87
CA VAL A 448 24.76 -4.63 -31.55
C VAL A 448 24.22 -5.29 -32.82
N SER A 449 24.97 -6.23 -33.39
CA SER A 449 24.61 -6.92 -34.63
C SER A 449 23.93 -8.26 -34.43
N GLY A 450 24.03 -8.85 -33.24
CA GLY A 450 23.43 -10.14 -32.90
C GLY A 450 23.90 -10.64 -31.54
N PHE A 451 23.41 -11.82 -31.16
CA PHE A 451 23.82 -12.50 -29.94
C PHE A 451 25.32 -12.84 -29.94
N THR A 452 25.92 -12.79 -28.77
CA THR A 452 27.27 -13.29 -28.49
C THR A 452 27.19 -14.66 -27.78
N PRO A 453 28.32 -15.30 -27.46
CA PRO A 453 28.34 -16.49 -26.61
C PRO A 453 27.78 -16.27 -25.19
N ASN A 454 27.58 -15.02 -24.74
CA ASN A 454 27.03 -14.71 -23.42
C ASN A 454 25.49 -14.75 -23.39
N ALA A 455 24.83 -14.88 -24.55
CA ALA A 455 23.37 -14.96 -24.60
C ALA A 455 22.85 -16.16 -23.81
N LYS A 456 21.82 -15.91 -23.02
CA LYS A 456 21.16 -16.90 -22.17
C LYS A 456 19.83 -17.34 -22.76
N VAL A 457 19.32 -18.47 -22.28
CA VAL A 457 17.97 -18.92 -22.58
C VAL A 457 17.14 -18.78 -21.32
N TYR A 458 15.95 -18.20 -21.48
CA TYR A 458 14.94 -18.11 -20.44
C TYR A 458 13.73 -18.95 -20.85
N GLU A 459 13.00 -19.44 -19.87
CA GLU A 459 11.79 -20.23 -20.02
C GLU A 459 10.66 -19.67 -19.17
N ARG A 460 9.44 -20.10 -19.51
CA ARG A 460 8.26 -19.89 -18.69
C ARG A 460 7.25 -20.99 -18.80
#